data_AF-A0A5J4UAY6-F1
#
_entry.id   AF-A0A5J4UAY6-F1
#
_cell.length_a   1.000
_cell.length_b   1.000
_cell.length_c   1.000
_cell.angle_alpha   90.00
_cell.angle_beta   90.00
_cell.angle_gamma   90.00
#
_symmetry.space_group_name_H-M   'P 1'
#
loop_
_entity.id
_entity.type
_entity.pdbx_description
1 polymer ?
#
loop_
_entity_poly.entity_id
_entity_poly.type
_entity_poly.pdbx_seq_one_letter_code
_entity_poly.pdbx_strand_id
1 'polypeptide(L)'
;GDDELKQKAERILYVFNNKGIQQLSAFREKEFEAKIQELEDYKKYNEEELLKKDEQIWKLKEENDKIKQKSIIDQSIPIDVNNPDVDDIIFTDIDGTRKKISKKLNKSNTIPITNVLDEGVYAIEVEFFNTHSGCAAIGIVRDSYDIPANTNPKESPHRDHIAFYGGKAFGGSVQHKGSKIAGNIGFGDNQVIRAELDTSKGRLTFFAGGIQVPFCVDNVNETVRFVIYMEHPDSYCIIWSLKKFAKPSAVLLANRLSVSW
;
A
#
# COMPACT_ATOMS: atom_id res chain seq x y z
N GLY A 1 81.33 -46.50 30.83
CA GLY A 1 80.24 -46.99 29.96
C GLY A 1 78.92 -46.47 30.50
N ASP A 2 78.42 -47.08 31.58
CA ASP A 2 77.09 -46.78 32.11
C ASP A 2 76.95 -45.47 32.88
N ASP A 3 77.94 -45.06 33.69
CA ASP A 3 77.82 -43.82 34.47
C ASP A 3 77.77 -42.54 33.61
N GLU A 4 78.45 -42.56 32.47
CA GLU A 4 78.45 -41.44 31.53
C GLU A 4 77.13 -41.34 30.75
N LEU A 5 76.52 -42.50 30.45
CA LEU A 5 75.17 -42.59 29.86
C LEU A 5 74.11 -42.11 30.85
N LYS A 6 74.23 -42.49 32.13
CA LYS A 6 73.32 -42.06 33.19
C LYS A 6 73.38 -40.55 33.44
N GLN A 7 74.59 -39.97 33.47
CA GLN A 7 74.75 -38.52 33.58
C GLN A 7 74.20 -37.76 32.36
N LYS A 8 74.37 -38.30 31.15
CA LYS A 8 73.78 -37.70 29.94
C LYS A 8 72.25 -37.77 29.98
N ALA A 9 71.67 -38.89 30.42
CA ALA A 9 70.24 -39.04 30.58
C ALA A 9 69.65 -38.07 31.63
N GLU A 10 70.31 -37.90 32.78
CA GLU A 10 69.88 -36.95 33.82
C GLU A 10 69.98 -35.50 33.37
N ARG A 11 71.04 -35.13 32.63
CA ARG A 11 71.14 -33.78 32.03
C ARG A 11 70.07 -33.53 30.99
N ILE A 12 69.74 -34.54 30.18
CA ILE A 12 68.66 -34.46 29.20
C ILE A 12 67.32 -34.29 29.93
N LEU A 13 67.04 -35.07 30.98
CA LEU A 13 65.83 -34.94 31.80
C LEU A 13 65.72 -33.56 32.47
N TYR A 14 66.83 -33.05 32.99
CA TYR A 14 66.92 -31.72 33.58
C TYR A 14 66.65 -30.60 32.56
N VAL A 15 67.15 -30.74 31.33
CA VAL A 15 66.88 -29.80 30.23
C VAL A 15 65.42 -29.90 29.78
N PHE A 16 64.85 -31.11 29.71
CA PHE A 16 63.43 -31.32 29.39
C PHE A 16 62.49 -30.68 30.43
N ASN A 17 62.80 -30.80 31.73
CA ASN A 17 62.01 -30.18 32.80
C ASN A 17 62.23 -28.66 32.92
N ASN A 18 63.43 -28.14 32.63
CA ASN A 18 63.72 -26.70 32.78
C ASN A 18 63.49 -25.85 31.52
N LYS A 19 63.48 -26.42 30.31
CA LYS A 19 63.34 -25.65 29.05
C LYS A 19 61.93 -25.64 28.44
N GLY A 20 60.89 -25.76 29.26
CA GLY A 20 59.61 -25.12 28.95
C GLY A 20 58.55 -25.95 28.25
N ILE A 21 58.69 -27.27 28.08
CA ILE A 21 57.63 -28.11 27.48
C ILE A 21 56.36 -28.14 28.36
N GLN A 22 56.48 -28.21 29.69
CA GLN A 22 55.33 -28.10 30.60
C GLN A 22 54.70 -26.70 30.63
N GLN A 23 55.48 -25.65 30.41
CA GLN A 23 54.95 -24.28 30.32
C GLN A 23 54.25 -24.05 28.97
N LEU A 24 54.78 -24.62 27.88
CA LEU A 24 54.16 -24.60 26.54
C LEU A 24 52.84 -25.40 26.50
N SER A 25 52.75 -26.54 27.20
CA SER A 25 51.50 -27.31 27.29
C SER A 25 50.43 -26.56 28.06
N ALA A 26 50.76 -26.02 29.25
CA ALA A 26 49.83 -25.24 30.06
C ALA A 26 49.40 -23.92 29.38
N PHE A 27 50.29 -23.30 28.60
CA PHE A 27 49.97 -22.11 27.81
C PHE A 27 49.00 -22.44 26.67
N ARG A 28 49.21 -23.55 25.95
CA ARG A 28 48.28 -24.03 24.92
C ARG A 28 46.92 -24.43 25.48
N GLU A 29 46.87 -25.06 26.64
CA GLU A 29 45.61 -25.42 27.32
C GLU A 29 44.80 -24.17 27.66
N LYS A 30 45.43 -23.14 28.24
CA LYS A 30 44.78 -21.85 28.51
C LYS A 30 44.28 -21.15 27.24
N GLU A 31 45.04 -21.20 26.15
CA GLU A 31 44.62 -20.63 24.86
C GLU A 31 43.41 -21.37 24.28
N PHE A 32 43.38 -22.70 24.43
CA PHE A 32 42.26 -23.53 23.99
C PHE A 32 41.00 -23.29 24.83
N GLU A 33 41.14 -23.20 26.16
CA GLU A 33 40.04 -22.87 27.08
C GLU A 33 39.48 -21.47 26.81
N ALA A 34 40.33 -20.46 26.58
CA ALA A 34 39.89 -19.12 26.22
C ALA A 34 39.07 -19.12 24.91
N LYS A 35 39.48 -19.91 23.93
CA LYS A 35 38.79 -20.04 22.65
C LYS A 35 37.47 -20.80 22.75
N ILE A 36 37.39 -21.79 23.64
CA ILE A 36 36.13 -22.47 23.98
C ILE A 36 35.17 -21.47 24.64
N GLN A 37 35.63 -20.69 25.61
CA GLN A 37 34.80 -19.68 26.27
C GLN A 37 34.29 -18.63 25.29
N GLU A 38 35.14 -18.13 24.40
CA GLU A 38 34.74 -17.17 23.35
C GLU A 38 33.67 -17.75 22.41
N LEU A 39 33.79 -19.03 22.04
CA LEU A 39 32.79 -19.73 21.22
C LEU A 39 31.47 -19.93 21.97
N GLU A 40 31.50 -20.23 23.27
CA GLU A 40 30.30 -20.37 24.10
C GLU A 40 29.57 -19.04 24.26
N ASP A 41 30.29 -17.95 24.50
CA ASP A 41 29.73 -16.60 24.60
C ASP A 41 29.12 -16.16 23.26
N TYR A 42 29.81 -16.44 22.14
CA TYR A 42 29.31 -16.15 20.80
C TYR A 42 28.05 -16.96 20.46
N LYS A 43 28.01 -18.23 20.86
CA LYS A 43 26.83 -19.09 20.67
C LYS A 43 25.64 -18.58 21.48
N LYS A 44 25.86 -18.22 22.75
CA LYS A 44 24.82 -17.66 23.62
C LYS A 44 24.26 -16.36 23.06
N TYR A 45 25.11 -15.46 22.59
CA TYR A 45 24.69 -14.22 21.95
C TYR A 45 23.80 -14.48 20.72
N ASN A 46 24.18 -15.43 19.87
CA ASN A 46 23.38 -15.79 18.69
C ASN A 46 22.04 -16.44 19.04
N GLU A 47 21.99 -17.26 20.10
CA GLU A 47 20.74 -17.85 20.60
C GLU A 47 19.78 -16.76 21.12
N GLU A 48 20.29 -15.76 21.86
CA GLU A 48 19.50 -14.62 22.32
C GLU A 48 18.96 -13.76 21.15
N GLU A 49 19.77 -13.53 20.11
CA GLU A 49 19.32 -12.83 18.90
C GLU A 49 18.28 -13.64 18.10
N LEU A 50 18.40 -14.97 18.07
CA LEU A 50 17.42 -15.84 17.42
C LEU A 50 16.06 -15.76 18.14
N LEU A 51 16.06 -15.80 19.47
CA LEU A 51 14.87 -15.62 20.30
C LEU A 51 14.16 -14.28 20.02
N LYS A 52 14.91 -13.17 19.94
CA LYS A 52 14.32 -11.86 19.60
C LYS A 52 13.71 -11.84 18.20
N LYS A 53 14.34 -12.49 17.22
CA LYS A 53 13.81 -12.61 15.86
C LYS A 53 12.55 -13.46 15.84
N ASP A 54 12.51 -14.56 16.59
CA ASP A 54 11.33 -15.42 16.69
C ASP A 54 10.14 -14.69 17.34
N GLU A 55 10.39 -13.88 18.38
CA GLU A 55 9.36 -13.01 18.97
C GLU A 55 8.83 -11.97 17.97
N GLN A 56 9.71 -11.35 17.18
CA GLN A 56 9.28 -10.41 16.12
C GLN A 56 8.46 -11.11 15.04
N ILE A 57 8.87 -12.30 14.60
CA ILE A 57 8.12 -13.11 13.63
C ILE A 57 6.74 -13.46 14.19
N TRP A 58 6.65 -13.81 15.47
CA TRP A 58 5.39 -14.13 16.12
C TRP A 58 4.44 -12.91 16.16
N LYS A 59 4.94 -11.73 16.53
CA LYS A 59 4.16 -10.48 16.51
C LYS A 59 3.67 -10.13 15.11
N LEU A 60 4.54 -10.24 14.10
CA LEU A 60 4.18 -10.01 12.70
C LEU A 60 3.15 -11.00 12.18
N LYS A 61 3.21 -12.27 12.63
CA LYS A 61 2.19 -13.28 12.30
C LYS A 61 0.83 -12.92 12.91
N GLU A 62 0.79 -12.53 14.18
CA GLU A 62 -0.46 -12.07 14.81
C GLU A 62 -1.07 -10.86 14.09
N GLU A 63 -0.26 -9.86 13.74
CA GLU A 63 -0.73 -8.69 13.00
C GLU A 63 -1.26 -9.06 11.61
N ASN A 64 -0.56 -9.94 10.89
CA ASN A 64 -1.04 -10.46 9.61
C ASN A 64 -2.34 -11.24 9.74
N ASP A 65 -2.53 -12.02 10.81
CA ASP A 65 -3.76 -12.76 11.04
C ASP A 65 -4.93 -11.82 11.41
N LYS A 66 -4.67 -10.75 12.16
CA LYS A 66 -5.66 -9.69 12.42
C LYS A 66 -6.05 -8.94 11.14
N ILE A 67 -5.08 -8.66 10.26
CA ILE A 67 -5.32 -8.04 8.94
C ILE A 67 -6.15 -8.99 8.05
N LYS A 68 -5.80 -10.28 8.02
CA LYS A 68 -6.56 -11.30 7.28
C LYS A 68 -7.99 -11.46 7.80
N GLN A 69 -8.19 -11.51 9.10
CA GLN A 69 -9.54 -11.59 9.68
C GLN A 69 -10.37 -10.34 9.41
N LYS A 70 -9.75 -9.15 9.40
CA LYS A 70 -10.43 -7.92 8.96
C LYS A 70 -10.83 -8.00 7.48
N SER A 71 -9.99 -8.60 6.64
CA SER A 71 -10.26 -8.85 5.22
C SER A 71 -11.34 -9.90 4.95
N ILE A 72 -11.64 -10.81 5.89
CA ILE A 72 -12.73 -11.81 5.74
C ILE A 72 -14.12 -11.15 5.77
N ILE A 73 -14.22 -9.91 6.27
CA ILE A 73 -15.49 -9.17 6.35
C ILE A 73 -15.70 -8.24 5.13
N ASP A 74 -14.66 -7.98 4.35
CA ASP A 74 -14.72 -7.10 3.19
C ASP A 74 -15.08 -7.92 1.94
N GLN A 75 -16.27 -7.70 1.39
CA GLN A 75 -16.77 -8.42 0.24
C GLN A 75 -16.24 -7.79 -1.05
N SER A 76 -15.48 -8.55 -1.82
CA SER A 76 -15.08 -8.15 -3.18
C SER A 76 -16.31 -8.08 -4.09
N ILE A 77 -16.43 -6.99 -4.84
CA ILE A 77 -17.50 -6.78 -5.79
C ILE A 77 -16.90 -6.93 -7.20
N PRO A 78 -17.56 -7.67 -8.12
CA PRO A 78 -17.15 -7.68 -9.52
C PRO A 78 -17.14 -6.25 -10.07
N ILE A 79 -16.00 -5.85 -10.61
CA ILE A 79 -15.88 -4.58 -11.31
C ILE A 79 -16.61 -4.76 -12.64
N ASP A 80 -17.43 -3.79 -13.02
CA ASP A 80 -18.01 -3.69 -14.35
C ASP A 80 -18.06 -2.22 -14.77
N VAL A 81 -17.97 -1.95 -16.07
CA VAL A 81 -17.81 -0.59 -16.61
C VAL A 81 -18.85 -0.37 -17.70
N ASN A 82 -19.67 0.67 -17.54
CA ASN A 82 -20.50 1.16 -18.63
C ASN A 82 -19.66 2.13 -19.47
N ASN A 83 -19.37 1.74 -20.72
CA ASN A 83 -18.51 2.52 -21.60
C ASN A 83 -19.34 3.52 -22.42
N PRO A 84 -19.30 4.83 -22.10
CA PRO A 84 -20.06 5.83 -22.83
C PRO A 84 -19.48 6.16 -24.21
N ASP A 85 -18.24 5.76 -24.51
CA ASP A 85 -17.48 6.16 -25.71
C ASP A 85 -16.64 4.99 -26.24
N VAL A 86 -17.32 4.04 -26.90
CA VAL A 86 -16.71 2.78 -27.39
C VAL A 86 -15.57 2.97 -28.38
N ASP A 87 -15.53 4.11 -29.07
CA ASP A 87 -14.48 4.43 -30.04
C ASP A 87 -13.16 4.80 -29.32
N ASP A 88 -13.26 5.46 -28.17
CA ASP A 88 -12.12 6.02 -27.43
C ASP A 88 -11.67 5.15 -26.25
N ILE A 89 -12.60 4.58 -25.51
CA ILE A 89 -12.32 3.83 -24.29
C ILE A 89 -12.27 2.34 -24.58
N ILE A 90 -11.15 1.71 -24.25
CA ILE A 90 -11.00 0.25 -24.21
C ILE A 90 -10.87 -0.18 -22.77
N PHE A 91 -11.57 -1.23 -22.38
CA PHE A 91 -11.29 -1.92 -21.13
C PHE A 91 -10.84 -3.36 -21.38
N THR A 92 -10.02 -3.89 -20.48
CA THR A 92 -9.47 -5.24 -20.57
C THR A 92 -9.42 -5.86 -19.18
N ASP A 93 -9.92 -7.07 -19.05
CA ASP A 93 -9.78 -7.87 -17.84
C ASP A 93 -8.33 -8.37 -17.73
N ILE A 94 -7.69 -8.12 -16.59
CA ILE A 94 -6.30 -8.55 -16.36
C ILE A 94 -6.26 -9.98 -15.79
N ASP A 95 -7.17 -10.31 -14.87
CA ASP A 95 -7.20 -11.59 -14.14
C ASP A 95 -8.59 -11.96 -13.61
N GLY A 96 -9.65 -11.38 -14.18
CA GLY A 96 -11.03 -11.56 -13.73
C GLY A 96 -11.39 -10.79 -12.45
N THR A 97 -10.43 -10.14 -11.79
CA THR A 97 -10.69 -9.30 -10.60
C THR A 97 -10.35 -7.83 -10.84
N ARG A 98 -9.33 -7.55 -11.65
CA ARG A 98 -8.86 -6.21 -12.01
C ARG A 98 -9.24 -5.86 -13.43
N LYS A 99 -9.50 -4.58 -13.66
CA LYS A 99 -9.75 -4.03 -15.00
C LYS A 99 -8.77 -2.93 -15.35
N LYS A 100 -8.24 -2.98 -16.56
CA LYS A 100 -7.55 -1.86 -17.20
C LYS A 100 -8.56 -1.05 -17.99
N ILE A 101 -8.50 0.28 -17.91
CA ILE A 101 -9.23 1.19 -18.80
C ILE A 101 -8.19 2.04 -19.53
N SER A 102 -8.19 2.02 -20.86
CA SER A 102 -7.22 2.69 -21.72
C SER A 102 -7.93 3.69 -22.64
N LYS A 103 -7.24 4.80 -22.92
CA LYS A 103 -7.76 5.91 -23.69
C LYS A 103 -7.00 6.09 -25.01
N LYS A 104 -7.71 6.42 -26.09
CA LYS A 104 -7.12 6.54 -27.44
C LYS A 104 -7.05 7.96 -27.99
N LEU A 105 -8.01 8.80 -27.62
CA LEU A 105 -8.22 10.11 -28.22
C LEU A 105 -8.01 11.22 -27.19
N ASN A 106 -7.53 12.37 -27.65
CA ASN A 106 -7.35 13.57 -26.82
C ASN A 106 -8.67 14.32 -26.63
N LYS A 107 -9.53 13.81 -25.75
CA LYS A 107 -10.85 14.38 -25.41
C LYS A 107 -11.29 13.95 -24.01
N SER A 108 -12.05 14.77 -23.29
CA SER A 108 -12.51 14.45 -21.94
C SER A 108 -13.39 13.19 -21.90
N ASN A 109 -13.15 12.23 -21.01
CA ASN A 109 -14.09 11.14 -20.76
C ASN A 109 -14.27 10.91 -19.27
N THR A 110 -15.52 10.74 -18.87
CA THR A 110 -15.90 10.30 -17.54
C THR A 110 -16.59 8.94 -17.66
N ILE A 111 -16.09 7.95 -16.93
CA ILE A 111 -16.40 6.54 -17.14
C ILE A 111 -17.04 6.02 -15.86
N PRO A 112 -18.36 5.70 -15.87
CA PRO A 112 -19.04 5.16 -14.71
C PRO A 112 -18.76 3.67 -14.51
N ILE A 113 -18.57 3.30 -13.25
CA ILE A 113 -18.53 1.90 -12.80
C ILE A 113 -19.98 1.44 -12.58
N THR A 114 -20.35 0.27 -13.10
CA THR A 114 -21.76 -0.15 -13.20
C THR A 114 -22.45 -0.28 -11.82
N ASN A 115 -21.72 -0.64 -10.77
CA ASN A 115 -22.29 -0.96 -9.47
C ASN A 115 -22.95 0.24 -8.79
N VAL A 116 -24.26 0.14 -8.55
CA VAL A 116 -25.03 1.11 -7.76
C VAL A 116 -24.71 0.95 -6.29
N LEU A 117 -24.35 2.05 -5.63
CA LEU A 117 -23.97 2.12 -4.23
C LEU A 117 -25.17 2.61 -3.41
N ASP A 118 -25.79 1.69 -2.69
CA ASP A 118 -26.99 1.93 -1.88
C ASP A 118 -26.65 1.92 -0.37
N GLU A 119 -26.83 0.80 0.33
CA GLU A 119 -26.51 0.71 1.75
C GLU A 119 -25.13 0.08 1.99
N GLY A 120 -24.24 0.79 2.69
CA GLY A 120 -22.99 0.27 3.23
C GLY A 120 -21.79 1.19 3.06
N VAL A 121 -20.60 0.61 3.24
CA VAL A 121 -19.33 1.27 2.99
C VAL A 121 -18.71 0.66 1.76
N TYR A 122 -18.44 1.46 0.74
CA TYR A 122 -17.87 1.00 -0.52
C TYR A 122 -16.54 1.68 -0.79
N ALA A 123 -15.56 0.94 -1.29
CA ALA A 123 -14.27 1.49 -1.66
C ALA A 123 -13.81 0.98 -3.02
N ILE A 124 -13.32 1.90 -3.85
CA ILE A 124 -12.67 1.60 -5.13
C ILE A 124 -11.22 2.09 -5.08
N GLU A 125 -10.28 1.25 -5.55
CA GLU A 125 -8.85 1.58 -5.66
C GLU A 125 -8.43 1.61 -7.12
N VAL A 126 -7.85 2.74 -7.56
CA VAL A 126 -7.48 3.01 -8.94
C VAL A 126 -6.07 3.55 -9.00
N GLU A 127 -5.25 3.03 -9.89
CA GLU A 127 -3.93 3.56 -10.20
C GLU A 127 -3.91 4.10 -11.62
N PHE A 128 -3.34 5.29 -11.79
CA PHE A 128 -3.31 6.00 -13.06
C PHE A 128 -1.91 6.02 -13.67
N PHE A 129 -1.87 6.03 -15.00
CA PHE A 129 -0.65 5.99 -15.80
C PHE A 129 -0.76 6.91 -17.00
N ASN A 130 0.37 7.53 -17.38
CA ASN A 130 0.48 8.43 -18.51
C ASN A 130 -0.60 9.52 -18.50
N THR A 131 -0.89 10.13 -17.35
CA THR A 131 -1.99 11.10 -17.20
C THR A 131 -1.65 12.51 -17.66
N HIS A 132 -0.44 12.74 -18.18
CA HIS A 132 0.08 14.05 -18.58
C HIS A 132 -0.14 15.11 -17.48
N SER A 133 0.64 15.00 -16.41
CA SER A 133 0.56 15.89 -15.23
C SER A 133 -0.69 15.68 -14.35
N GLY A 134 -1.23 14.46 -14.28
CA GLY A 134 -2.35 14.16 -13.41
C GLY A 134 -3.68 14.71 -13.93
N CYS A 135 -3.89 14.73 -15.24
CA CYS A 135 -5.18 15.06 -15.86
C CYS A 135 -6.14 13.86 -15.78
N ALA A 136 -6.46 13.50 -14.53
CA ALA A 136 -7.33 12.40 -14.17
C ALA A 136 -8.12 12.76 -12.90
N ALA A 137 -9.23 12.07 -12.67
CA ALA A 137 -10.00 12.21 -11.44
C ALA A 137 -10.72 10.91 -11.05
N ILE A 138 -11.11 10.83 -9.78
CA ILE A 138 -11.96 9.76 -9.25
C ILE A 138 -13.09 10.37 -8.43
N GLY A 139 -14.27 9.79 -8.46
CA GLY A 139 -15.43 10.40 -7.82
C GLY A 139 -16.67 9.54 -7.82
N ILE A 140 -17.83 10.20 -7.68
CA ILE A 140 -19.15 9.59 -7.76
C ILE A 140 -20.06 10.37 -8.70
N VAL A 141 -21.06 9.68 -9.26
CA VAL A 141 -22.14 10.25 -10.07
C VAL A 141 -23.49 9.77 -9.55
N ARG A 142 -24.54 10.61 -9.68
CA ARG A 142 -25.94 10.20 -9.44
C ARG A 142 -26.26 8.93 -10.23
N ASP A 143 -26.91 7.97 -9.61
CA ASP A 143 -27.27 6.72 -10.30
C ASP A 143 -28.16 6.98 -11.52
N SER A 144 -29.14 7.88 -11.38
CA SER A 144 -30.08 8.28 -12.43
C SER A 144 -29.47 9.08 -13.59
N TYR A 145 -28.19 9.43 -13.55
CA TYR A 145 -27.55 10.25 -14.57
C TYR A 145 -26.75 9.40 -15.56
N ASP A 146 -27.20 9.39 -16.82
CA ASP A 146 -26.44 8.79 -17.91
C ASP A 146 -25.33 9.75 -18.36
N ILE A 147 -24.08 9.30 -18.26
CA ILE A 147 -22.91 10.08 -18.66
C ILE A 147 -22.73 9.96 -20.17
N PRO A 148 -22.82 11.06 -20.95
CA PRO A 148 -22.55 11.00 -22.39
C PRO A 148 -21.08 10.76 -22.72
N ALA A 149 -20.82 10.35 -23.96
CA ALA A 149 -19.48 10.42 -24.56
C ALA A 149 -18.90 11.85 -24.44
N ASN A 150 -17.56 11.96 -24.41
CA ASN A 150 -16.86 13.24 -24.33
C ASN A 150 -17.15 14.09 -23.06
N THR A 151 -17.52 13.46 -21.94
CA THR A 151 -17.92 14.19 -20.71
C THR A 151 -16.72 14.71 -19.90
N ASN A 152 -16.65 16.03 -19.70
CA ASN A 152 -15.81 16.67 -18.68
C ASN A 152 -16.63 16.87 -17.38
N PRO A 153 -16.18 16.34 -16.22
CA PRO A 153 -16.97 16.38 -14.99
C PRO A 153 -17.04 17.78 -14.36
N LYS A 154 -16.22 18.74 -14.82
CA LYS A 154 -16.23 20.14 -14.35
C LYS A 154 -17.23 21.01 -15.10
N GLU A 155 -17.65 20.58 -16.29
CA GLU A 155 -18.48 21.39 -17.18
C GLU A 155 -19.98 21.14 -16.96
N SER A 156 -20.80 22.15 -17.29
CA SER A 156 -22.26 22.02 -17.26
C SER A 156 -22.73 21.15 -18.44
N PRO A 157 -23.74 20.27 -18.26
CA PRO A 157 -24.52 20.03 -17.04
C PRO A 157 -23.87 19.01 -16.08
N HIS A 158 -22.81 18.33 -16.50
CA HIS A 158 -22.23 17.17 -15.81
C HIS A 158 -21.78 17.46 -14.37
N ARG A 159 -21.25 18.65 -14.11
CA ARG A 159 -20.78 19.10 -12.79
C ARG A 159 -21.84 19.11 -11.70
N ASP A 160 -23.12 19.12 -12.08
CA ASP A 160 -24.25 19.12 -11.14
C ASP A 160 -24.62 17.68 -10.71
N HIS A 161 -24.12 16.68 -11.44
CA HIS A 161 -24.37 15.26 -11.22
C HIS A 161 -23.14 14.50 -10.73
N ILE A 162 -21.94 15.08 -10.85
CA ILE A 162 -20.66 14.42 -10.56
C ILE A 162 -19.90 15.21 -9.48
N ALA A 163 -19.39 14.48 -8.49
CA ALA A 163 -18.44 15.01 -7.51
C ALA A 163 -17.13 14.22 -7.61
N PHE A 164 -15.98 14.90 -7.62
CA PHE A 164 -14.71 14.23 -7.86
C PHE A 164 -13.54 14.86 -7.10
N TYR A 165 -12.51 14.05 -6.86
CA TYR A 165 -11.17 14.45 -6.45
C TYR A 165 -10.23 14.32 -7.65
N GLY A 166 -9.67 15.46 -8.07
CA GLY A 166 -8.81 15.53 -9.25
C GLY A 166 -7.33 15.41 -8.94
N GLY A 167 -6.55 14.96 -9.92
CA GLY A 167 -5.09 14.88 -9.86
C GLY A 167 -4.40 16.25 -9.88
N LYS A 168 -3.09 16.25 -10.12
CA LYS A 168 -2.24 17.46 -10.12
C LYS A 168 -2.72 18.54 -11.10
N ALA A 169 -3.21 18.17 -12.28
CA ALA A 169 -3.77 19.12 -13.26
C ALA A 169 -5.01 19.87 -12.72
N PHE A 170 -5.74 19.25 -11.79
CA PHE A 170 -6.87 19.85 -11.08
C PHE A 170 -6.48 20.49 -9.75
N GLY A 171 -5.19 20.55 -9.43
CA GLY A 171 -4.65 21.08 -8.18
C GLY A 171 -5.03 20.27 -6.95
N GLY A 172 -5.32 18.97 -7.09
CA GLY A 172 -5.75 18.13 -5.96
C GLY A 172 -7.11 18.53 -5.39
N SER A 173 -7.96 19.21 -6.16
CA SER A 173 -9.21 19.74 -5.61
C SER A 173 -10.32 18.70 -5.55
N VAL A 174 -11.23 18.88 -4.59
CA VAL A 174 -12.54 18.23 -4.57
C VAL A 174 -13.56 19.22 -5.12
N GLN A 175 -14.38 18.77 -6.08
CA GLN A 175 -15.31 19.63 -6.82
C GLN A 175 -16.70 19.01 -6.95
N HIS A 176 -17.74 19.85 -6.85
CA HIS A 176 -19.14 19.51 -7.14
C HIS A 176 -19.97 20.79 -7.34
N LYS A 177 -20.94 20.82 -8.28
CA LYS A 177 -21.86 21.97 -8.50
C LYS A 177 -21.16 23.33 -8.62
N GLY A 178 -20.01 23.36 -9.28
CA GLY A 178 -19.16 24.55 -9.41
C GLY A 178 -18.41 24.97 -8.13
N SER A 179 -18.70 24.35 -6.98
CA SER A 179 -17.91 24.50 -5.76
C SER A 179 -16.59 23.74 -5.90
N LYS A 180 -15.51 24.35 -5.42
CA LYS A 180 -14.16 23.79 -5.45
C LYS A 180 -13.47 24.06 -4.12
N ILE A 181 -12.97 23.01 -3.49
CA ILE A 181 -12.04 23.11 -2.36
C ILE A 181 -10.68 22.57 -2.78
N ALA A 182 -9.64 23.38 -2.58
CA ALA A 182 -8.27 23.08 -2.99
C ALA A 182 -7.35 23.05 -1.76
N GLY A 183 -6.32 22.20 -1.78
CA GLY A 183 -5.42 21.98 -0.64
C GLY A 183 -5.18 20.51 -0.27
N ASN A 184 -5.85 19.54 -0.91
CA ASN A 184 -5.27 18.20 -0.95
C ASN A 184 -4.07 18.21 -1.89
N ILE A 185 -3.10 17.33 -1.64
CA ILE A 185 -2.01 17.06 -2.59
C ILE A 185 -2.64 16.43 -3.83
N GLY A 186 -2.38 16.97 -5.02
CA GLY A 186 -2.81 16.34 -6.27
C GLY A 186 -2.02 15.07 -6.55
N PHE A 187 -2.70 14.02 -7.01
CA PHE A 187 -2.05 12.78 -7.43
C PHE A 187 -1.58 12.82 -8.90
N GLY A 188 -0.61 11.98 -9.22
CA GLY A 188 -0.12 11.75 -10.58
C GLY A 188 0.02 10.27 -10.90
N ASP A 189 0.90 9.95 -11.82
CA ASP A 189 1.10 8.57 -12.29
C ASP A 189 1.72 7.67 -11.21
N ASN A 190 1.39 6.38 -11.28
CA ASN A 190 1.87 5.31 -10.39
C ASN A 190 1.50 5.52 -8.92
N GLN A 191 0.36 6.16 -8.66
CA GLN A 191 -0.18 6.35 -7.33
C GLN A 191 -1.56 5.69 -7.24
N VAL A 192 -1.73 4.80 -6.27
CA VAL A 192 -3.04 4.22 -5.95
C VAL A 192 -3.87 5.26 -5.21
N ILE A 193 -5.02 5.59 -5.79
CA ILE A 193 -6.02 6.49 -5.25
C ILE A 193 -7.24 5.68 -4.87
N ARG A 194 -7.76 5.93 -3.69
CA ARG A 194 -8.96 5.28 -3.18
C ARG A 194 -10.06 6.29 -2.97
N ALA A 195 -11.27 5.96 -3.40
CA ALA A 195 -12.49 6.65 -3.02
C ALA A 195 -13.32 5.70 -2.15
N GLU A 196 -13.67 6.13 -0.94
CA GLU A 196 -14.48 5.39 0.04
C GLU A 196 -15.78 6.15 0.33
N LEU A 197 -16.92 5.55 0.04
CA LEU A 197 -18.24 6.08 0.33
C LEU A 197 -18.84 5.37 1.55
N ASP A 198 -19.08 6.11 2.64
CA ASP A 198 -19.91 5.67 3.78
C ASP A 198 -21.32 6.23 3.57
N THR A 199 -22.24 5.39 3.07
CA THR A 199 -23.59 5.85 2.69
C THR A 199 -24.45 6.17 3.91
N SER A 200 -24.17 5.54 5.06
CA SER A 200 -24.86 5.86 6.32
C SER A 200 -24.60 7.29 6.81
N LYS A 201 -23.42 7.83 6.48
CA LYS A 201 -23.03 9.21 6.81
C LYS A 201 -23.14 10.17 5.63
N GLY A 202 -23.50 9.66 4.44
CA GLY A 202 -23.47 10.42 3.19
C GLY A 202 -22.11 11.05 2.90
N ARG A 203 -21.01 10.31 3.11
CA ARG A 203 -19.65 10.86 2.99
C ARG A 203 -18.76 10.08 2.03
N LEU A 204 -18.21 10.79 1.04
CA LEU A 204 -17.16 10.29 0.16
C LEU A 204 -15.79 10.80 0.61
N THR A 205 -14.93 9.91 1.08
CA THR A 205 -13.58 10.19 1.54
C THR A 205 -12.55 9.68 0.54
N PHE A 206 -11.45 10.41 0.36
CA PHE A 206 -10.40 10.03 -0.58
C PHE A 206 -9.10 9.68 0.14
N PHE A 207 -8.29 8.83 -0.48
CA PHE A 207 -6.97 8.45 -0.01
C PHE A 207 -5.98 8.49 -1.18
N ALA A 208 -4.77 8.99 -0.94
CA ALA A 208 -3.68 8.98 -1.90
C ALA A 208 -2.49 8.22 -1.30
N GLY A 209 -2.04 7.14 -1.95
CA GLY A 209 -0.97 6.29 -1.42
C GLY A 209 -1.31 5.67 -0.06
N GLY A 210 -2.58 5.34 0.17
CA GLY A 210 -3.07 4.79 1.45
C GLY A 210 -3.30 5.83 2.55
N ILE A 211 -2.97 7.11 2.33
CA ILE A 211 -3.15 8.19 3.32
C ILE A 211 -4.45 8.94 3.03
N GLN A 212 -5.32 9.07 4.03
CA GLN A 212 -6.55 9.85 3.91
C GLN A 212 -6.24 11.33 3.64
N VAL A 213 -6.82 11.91 2.59
CA VAL A 213 -6.68 13.34 2.30
C VAL A 213 -7.74 14.16 3.06
N PRO A 214 -7.46 15.41 3.43
CA PRO A 214 -8.31 16.16 4.35
C PRO A 214 -9.68 16.55 3.79
N PHE A 215 -9.84 16.62 2.46
CA PHE A 215 -11.08 17.08 1.85
C PHE A 215 -11.94 15.95 1.28
N CYS A 216 -13.25 16.06 1.50
CA CYS A 216 -14.23 15.04 1.17
C CYS A 216 -15.50 15.63 0.52
N VAL A 217 -16.45 14.78 0.18
CA VAL A 217 -17.83 15.19 -0.15
C VAL A 217 -18.74 14.76 1.00
N ASP A 218 -19.61 15.64 1.48
CA ASP A 218 -20.63 15.35 2.49
C ASP A 218 -22.04 15.48 1.88
N ASN A 219 -23.06 15.03 2.62
CA ASN A 219 -24.48 15.07 2.27
C ASN A 219 -24.87 14.26 1.02
N VAL A 220 -24.12 13.21 0.68
CA VAL A 220 -24.52 12.23 -0.34
C VAL A 220 -25.74 11.47 0.17
N ASN A 221 -26.92 11.83 -0.30
CA ASN A 221 -28.22 11.41 0.25
C ASN A 221 -29.08 10.65 -0.77
N GLU A 222 -28.47 10.14 -1.83
CA GLU A 222 -29.09 9.34 -2.87
C GLU A 222 -28.13 8.24 -3.34
N THR A 223 -28.64 7.30 -4.14
CA THR A 223 -27.82 6.26 -4.75
C THR A 223 -26.88 6.83 -5.80
N VAL A 224 -25.64 6.36 -5.79
CA VAL A 224 -24.57 6.84 -6.67
C VAL A 224 -23.76 5.69 -7.23
N ARG A 225 -22.94 5.97 -8.24
CA ARG A 225 -21.95 5.05 -8.81
C ARG A 225 -20.58 5.69 -8.75
N PHE A 226 -19.51 4.90 -8.65
CA PHE A 226 -18.15 5.42 -8.79
C PHE A 226 -17.89 5.86 -10.24
N VAL A 227 -17.05 6.88 -10.43
CA VAL A 227 -16.60 7.35 -11.74
C VAL A 227 -15.09 7.58 -11.79
N ILE A 228 -14.54 7.44 -13.00
CA ILE A 228 -13.14 7.75 -13.32
C ILE A 228 -13.12 8.75 -14.48
N TYR A 229 -12.28 9.78 -14.39
CA TYR A 229 -12.04 10.75 -15.47
C TYR A 229 -10.64 10.59 -16.05
N MET A 230 -10.52 10.66 -17.38
CA MET A 230 -9.26 10.74 -18.12
C MET A 230 -9.40 11.60 -19.39
N GLU A 231 -8.33 12.31 -19.79
CA GLU A 231 -8.37 13.26 -20.91
C GLU A 231 -7.43 12.96 -22.09
N HIS A 232 -6.24 12.44 -21.81
CA HIS A 232 -5.19 12.34 -22.83
C HIS A 232 -5.14 10.95 -23.49
N PRO A 233 -4.71 10.87 -24.76
CA PRO A 233 -4.47 9.59 -25.42
C PRO A 233 -3.32 8.87 -24.71
N ASP A 234 -3.29 7.54 -24.81
CA ASP A 234 -2.29 6.67 -24.18
C ASP A 234 -2.30 6.68 -22.64
N SER A 235 -3.11 7.54 -22.02
CA SER A 235 -3.49 7.44 -20.61
C SER A 235 -4.25 6.14 -20.36
N TYR A 236 -3.97 5.52 -19.23
CA TYR A 236 -4.76 4.40 -18.76
C TYR A 236 -4.81 4.35 -17.24
N CYS A 237 -5.77 3.62 -16.70
CA CYS A 237 -5.81 3.27 -15.30
C CYS A 237 -6.01 1.78 -15.10
N ILE A 238 -5.63 1.30 -13.93
CA ILE A 238 -5.93 -0.04 -13.43
C ILE A 238 -6.82 0.13 -12.22
N ILE A 239 -8.02 -0.46 -12.27
CA ILE A 239 -8.88 -0.61 -11.10
C ILE A 239 -8.41 -1.87 -10.38
N TRP A 240 -7.79 -1.66 -9.22
CA TRP A 240 -7.20 -2.70 -8.39
C TRP A 240 -8.25 -3.47 -7.61
N SER A 241 -9.26 -2.78 -7.09
CA SER A 241 -10.34 -3.41 -6.36
C SER A 241 -11.60 -2.55 -6.29
N LEU A 242 -12.73 -3.23 -6.13
CA LEU A 242 -13.99 -2.65 -5.67
C LEU A 242 -14.50 -3.54 -4.53
N LYS A 243 -14.72 -2.97 -3.36
CA LYS A 243 -15.06 -3.71 -2.15
C LYS A 243 -16.21 -3.06 -1.40
N LYS A 244 -17.02 -3.88 -0.75
CA LYS A 244 -17.91 -3.47 0.34
C LYS A 244 -17.24 -3.77 1.66
N PHE A 245 -16.96 -2.74 2.45
CA PHE A 245 -16.41 -2.87 3.79
C PHE A 245 -17.51 -3.02 4.83
N ALA A 246 -17.24 -3.80 5.89
CA ALA A 246 -18.14 -3.89 7.03
C ALA A 246 -18.16 -2.63 7.91
N LYS A 247 -17.10 -1.82 7.85
CA LYS A 247 -17.00 -0.56 8.58
C LYS A 247 -16.13 0.44 7.81
N PRO A 248 -16.36 1.74 7.98
CA PRO A 248 -15.52 2.76 7.36
C PRO A 248 -14.08 2.61 7.83
N SER A 249 -13.14 2.79 6.90
CA SER A 249 -11.71 2.88 7.21
C SER A 249 -11.29 4.34 7.41
N ALA A 250 -12.07 5.29 6.89
CA ALA A 250 -11.88 6.71 7.11
C ALA A 250 -11.97 7.10 8.58
N VAL A 251 -10.99 7.89 9.04
CA VAL A 251 -10.96 8.51 10.36
C VAL A 251 -11.57 9.90 10.32
N LEU A 252 -12.09 10.36 11.46
CA LEU A 252 -12.56 11.73 11.61
C LEU A 252 -11.36 12.67 11.71
N LEU A 253 -11.25 13.63 10.79
CA LEU A 253 -10.22 14.68 10.80
C LEU A 253 -10.81 15.97 11.37
N ALA A 254 -10.15 16.58 12.35
CA ALA A 254 -10.63 17.80 13.02
C ALA A 254 -10.74 19.01 12.08
N ASN A 255 -9.85 19.11 11.09
CA ASN A 255 -9.79 20.21 10.12
C ASN A 255 -10.36 19.81 8.75
N ARG A 256 -11.31 18.86 8.73
CA ARG A 256 -11.93 18.39 7.48
C ARG A 256 -12.75 19.51 6.85
N LEU A 257 -12.55 19.73 5.55
CA LEU A 257 -13.44 20.54 4.73
C LEU A 257 -14.17 19.65 3.72
N SER A 258 -15.37 20.04 3.34
CA SER A 258 -16.16 19.30 2.37
C SER A 258 -16.87 20.22 1.39
N VAL A 259 -17.08 19.70 0.19
CA VAL A 259 -18.14 20.19 -0.68
C VAL A 259 -19.41 19.41 -0.35
N SER A 260 -20.56 20.07 -0.39
CA SER A 260 -21.83 19.38 -0.32
C SER A 260 -22.14 18.74 -1.68
N TRP A 261 -22.69 17.54 -1.66
CA TRP A 261 -23.44 16.95 -2.76
C TRP A 261 -24.68 17.78 -3.13
#